data_AF-A0A4T2GUM3-F1
#
_entry.id   AF-A0A4T2GUM3-F1
#
_cell.length_a   1.000
_cell.length_b   1.000
_cell.length_c   1.000
_cell.angle_alpha   90.00
_cell.angle_beta   90.00
_cell.angle_gamma   90.00
#
_symmetry.space_group_name_H-M   'P 1'
#
loop_
_entity.id
_entity.type
_entity.pdbx_description
1 polymer ?
#
loop_
_entity_poly.entity_id
_entity_poly.type
_entity_poly.pdbx_seq_one_letter_code
_entity_poly.pdbx_strand_id
1 'polypeptide(L)'
;MYQKITTVNGHGFFRKSKAYGLVCGIALFGAMVTTSVSAEEIVTETTPAVEVVNPNPATNLETVQEAPSAESLATQAEAGQKTGELTSPVTSTDLDKAISEAKDAGVTVTEESKTVVYENLDQAQADLTKQTDVVKEATDKQEANTTAIKEATDKNAEIDRQNKTETERVAEYNKTGQEAVDARNKAGQEAVDARNAQAVAKRESEAEAVEARNKAGQEAVDARNKSGQAMTDTLNKAEQERADLENARLKAEYEAELAKIADVETYNTEVRKRNAEAIAKAEADNARLKAEYEAKKAEMQANTGKDGFLSEFVVQHLIFKSEPDASYISSVEVATDSEIATIVNGRYIDQFRDDSGNGPVYILKKGEPISVTYTG
;
A
#
# COMPACT_ATOMS: atom_id res chain seq x y z
N MET A 1 1.85 24.36 -8.36
CA MET A 1 3.18 24.83 -8.82
C MET A 1 2.98 25.63 -10.09
N TYR A 2 3.25 26.93 -10.01
CA TYR A 2 3.23 27.87 -11.14
C TYR A 2 4.43 27.61 -12.06
N GLN A 3 4.23 27.57 -13.37
CA GLN A 3 5.26 28.00 -14.32
C GLN A 3 4.65 28.89 -15.41
N LYS A 4 5.11 30.14 -15.41
CA LYS A 4 4.84 31.15 -16.44
C LYS A 4 5.45 30.68 -17.76
N ILE A 5 4.64 30.59 -18.80
CA ILE A 5 5.09 30.46 -20.18
C ILE A 5 5.43 31.88 -20.67
N THR A 6 6.71 32.18 -20.86
CA THR A 6 7.16 33.39 -21.57
C THR A 6 7.26 33.10 -23.06
N THR A 7 6.28 33.57 -23.81
CA THR A 7 6.31 33.61 -25.28
C THR A 7 7.24 34.74 -25.72
N VAL A 8 8.33 34.40 -26.41
CA VAL A 8 9.22 35.36 -27.06
C VAL A 8 8.83 35.44 -28.53
N ASN A 9 8.08 36.48 -28.90
CA ASN A 9 7.80 36.80 -30.29
C ASN A 9 8.99 37.56 -30.88
N GLY A 10 9.79 36.88 -31.72
CA GLY A 10 10.83 37.51 -32.52
C GLY A 10 10.23 38.20 -33.74
N HIS A 11 10.31 39.53 -33.80
CA HIS A 11 9.97 40.29 -35.00
C HIS A 11 11.19 40.44 -35.91
N GLY A 12 11.25 39.61 -36.95
CA GLY A 12 12.24 39.73 -38.02
C GLY A 12 11.99 40.97 -38.88
N PHE A 13 12.95 41.90 -38.88
CA PHE A 13 12.91 43.13 -39.68
C PHE A 13 13.68 42.90 -40.99
N PHE A 14 12.97 42.63 -42.09
CA PHE A 14 13.56 42.64 -43.44
C PHE A 14 13.80 44.08 -43.89
N ARG A 15 15.04 44.58 -43.76
CA ARG A 15 15.47 45.78 -44.50
C ARG A 15 15.81 45.35 -45.93
N LYS A 16 14.92 45.62 -46.88
CA LYS A 16 15.30 45.71 -48.30
C LYS A 16 16.19 46.94 -48.46
N SER A 17 17.51 46.77 -48.34
CA SER A 17 18.45 47.80 -48.82
C SER A 17 18.54 47.67 -50.34
N LYS A 18 17.92 48.62 -51.05
CA LYS A 18 18.23 48.88 -52.45
C LYS A 18 19.66 49.43 -52.48
N ALA A 19 20.64 48.58 -52.75
CA ALA A 19 22.00 49.02 -52.99
C ALA A 19 22.03 49.81 -54.30
N TYR A 20 22.27 51.11 -54.16
CA TYR A 20 22.49 52.04 -55.25
C TYR A 20 23.77 51.64 -55.99
N GLY A 21 23.68 51.46 -57.31
CA GLY A 21 24.85 51.37 -58.17
C GLY A 21 25.58 52.71 -58.14
N LEU A 22 26.71 52.74 -57.44
CA LEU A 22 27.55 53.93 -57.34
C LEU A 22 28.63 53.86 -58.42
N VAL A 23 28.28 54.33 -59.62
CA VAL A 23 29.26 54.72 -60.64
C VAL A 23 29.85 56.05 -60.17
N CYS A 24 31.06 56.02 -59.61
CA CYS A 24 31.73 57.20 -59.09
C CYS A 24 32.41 57.96 -60.26
N GLY A 25 31.62 58.75 -61.00
CA GLY A 25 32.16 59.74 -61.94
C GLY A 25 32.59 60.99 -61.18
N ILE A 26 33.90 61.21 -61.03
CA ILE A 26 34.46 62.44 -60.45
C ILE A 26 34.78 63.39 -61.61
N ALA A 27 34.05 64.51 -61.69
CA ALA A 27 34.38 65.64 -62.57
C ALA A 27 35.17 66.69 -61.76
N LEU A 28 36.35 67.07 -62.23
CA LEU A 28 37.21 68.09 -61.59
C LEU A 28 37.12 69.41 -62.37
N PHE A 29 36.61 70.45 -61.71
CA PHE A 29 36.65 71.85 -62.16
C PHE A 29 37.74 72.61 -61.41
N GLY A 30 38.55 73.40 -62.13
CA GLY A 30 39.44 74.43 -61.59
C GLY A 30 40.07 75.25 -62.74
N ALA A 31 39.48 76.38 -63.12
CA ALA A 31 39.76 77.74 -62.65
C ALA A 31 41.03 78.37 -63.28
N MET A 32 40.82 79.27 -64.25
CA MET A 32 41.83 80.04 -64.99
C MET A 32 41.55 81.53 -64.78
N VAL A 33 42.50 82.29 -64.21
CA VAL A 33 42.55 83.76 -64.30
C VAL A 33 44.00 84.23 -64.20
N THR A 34 44.49 84.91 -65.25
CA THR A 34 45.11 86.25 -65.19
C THR A 34 45.28 86.77 -66.63
N THR A 35 44.71 87.92 -66.97
CA THR A 35 45.14 88.73 -68.12
C THR A 35 45.72 90.05 -67.60
N SER A 36 46.91 90.37 -68.11
CA SER A 36 47.66 91.59 -67.87
C SER A 36 47.24 92.72 -68.82
N VAL A 37 47.49 93.94 -68.35
CA VAL A 37 47.12 95.25 -68.89
C VAL A 37 48.09 95.70 -69.97
N SER A 38 47.66 96.54 -70.92
CA SER A 38 48.51 97.60 -71.50
C SER A 38 47.64 98.76 -71.97
N ALA A 39 47.95 99.94 -71.41
CA ALA A 39 47.45 101.23 -71.85
C ALA A 39 48.57 101.89 -72.66
N GLU A 40 48.26 102.27 -73.90
CA GLU A 40 49.20 102.96 -74.79
C GLU A 40 48.91 104.47 -74.71
N GLU A 41 49.80 105.23 -74.07
CA GLU A 41 49.75 106.69 -74.01
C GLU A 41 50.62 107.26 -75.14
N ILE A 42 49.99 107.86 -76.14
CA ILE A 42 50.66 108.58 -77.21
C ILE A 42 51.10 109.94 -76.67
N VAL A 43 52.40 110.10 -76.39
CA VAL A 43 53.02 111.41 -76.14
C VAL A 43 53.73 111.88 -77.40
N THR A 44 53.11 112.84 -78.08
CA THR A 44 53.75 113.73 -79.04
C THR A 44 54.49 114.83 -78.29
N GLU A 45 55.80 115.01 -78.49
CA GLU A 45 56.45 116.31 -78.39
C GLU A 45 57.64 116.45 -79.37
N THR A 46 57.83 117.70 -79.75
CA THR A 46 58.54 118.25 -80.91
C THR A 46 59.88 118.89 -80.51
N THR A 47 60.97 118.62 -81.27
CA THR A 47 62.15 119.48 -81.59
C THR A 47 63.00 120.10 -80.44
N PRO A 48 64.32 120.40 -80.58
CA PRO A 48 64.99 120.88 -81.80
C PRO A 48 66.39 120.29 -82.12
N ALA A 49 66.85 120.60 -83.34
CA ALA A 49 68.21 120.34 -83.81
C ALA A 49 69.26 121.12 -82.99
N VAL A 50 70.31 120.42 -82.56
CA VAL A 50 71.53 121.00 -81.97
C VAL A 50 72.71 120.45 -82.78
N GLU A 51 73.42 121.32 -83.50
CA GLU A 51 74.71 120.99 -84.12
C GLU A 51 75.75 120.78 -83.02
N VAL A 52 76.33 119.58 -82.95
CA VAL A 52 77.39 119.22 -81.99
C VAL A 52 78.73 119.24 -82.72
N VAL A 53 79.61 120.16 -82.33
CA VAL A 53 81.00 120.29 -82.83
C VAL A 53 81.95 119.43 -82.00
N ASN A 54 82.79 118.61 -82.65
CA ASN A 54 83.78 117.71 -82.04
C ASN A 54 84.90 118.49 -81.30
N PRO A 55 85.12 118.30 -79.98
CA PRO A 55 86.15 119.02 -79.24
C PRO A 55 87.58 118.42 -79.32
N ASN A 56 87.80 117.35 -80.09
CA ASN A 56 89.11 116.67 -80.23
C ASN A 56 89.88 117.16 -81.48
N PRO A 57 91.12 117.67 -81.38
CA PRO A 57 91.91 118.16 -82.52
C PRO A 57 92.57 117.02 -83.32
N ALA A 58 91.78 116.02 -83.74
CA ALA A 58 92.26 114.96 -84.61
C ALA A 58 92.44 115.51 -86.03
N THR A 59 93.58 115.25 -86.68
CA THR A 59 93.87 115.77 -88.03
C THR A 59 93.29 114.89 -89.16
N ASN A 60 92.51 113.87 -88.82
CA ASN A 60 91.83 112.95 -89.73
C ASN A 60 90.66 112.26 -89.01
N LEU A 61 89.55 111.98 -89.73
CA LEU A 61 88.27 111.48 -89.18
C LEU A 61 87.68 112.39 -88.08
N GLU A 62 87.50 113.67 -88.41
CA GLU A 62 87.01 114.72 -87.49
C GLU A 62 85.49 114.66 -87.20
N THR A 63 84.74 113.83 -87.94
CA THR A 63 83.28 113.66 -87.78
C THR A 63 82.96 113.02 -86.44
N VAL A 64 82.13 113.68 -85.62
CA VAL A 64 81.59 113.10 -84.37
C VAL A 64 80.82 111.83 -84.73
N GLN A 65 80.87 110.80 -83.88
CA GLN A 65 80.02 109.61 -84.03
C GLN A 65 78.57 110.05 -84.21
N GLU A 66 77.98 109.72 -85.36
CA GLU A 66 76.60 110.09 -85.67
C GLU A 66 75.67 109.53 -84.59
N ALA A 67 74.58 110.26 -84.31
CA ALA A 67 73.57 109.79 -83.38
C ALA A 67 73.11 108.38 -83.82
N PRO A 68 72.97 107.43 -82.89
CA PRO A 68 72.55 106.06 -83.24
C PRO A 68 71.27 106.11 -84.08
N SER A 69 71.22 105.29 -85.14
CA SER A 69 70.09 105.32 -86.07
C SER A 69 68.78 105.00 -85.34
N ALA A 70 67.66 105.47 -85.89
CA ALA A 70 66.34 105.15 -85.34
C ALA A 70 66.12 103.64 -85.20
N GLU A 71 66.66 102.81 -86.11
CA GLU A 71 66.59 101.34 -86.02
C GLU A 71 67.45 100.77 -84.89
N SER A 72 68.63 101.35 -84.63
CA SER A 72 69.48 100.96 -83.50
C SER A 72 68.84 101.30 -82.17
N LEU A 73 68.20 102.47 -82.06
CA LEU A 73 67.46 102.87 -80.86
C LEU A 73 66.20 102.02 -80.66
N ALA A 74 65.48 101.68 -81.74
CA ALA A 74 64.34 100.78 -81.69
C ALA A 74 64.73 99.36 -81.25
N THR A 75 65.79 98.79 -81.84
CA THR A 75 66.28 97.45 -81.47
C THR A 75 66.84 97.42 -80.04
N GLN A 76 67.44 98.52 -79.57
CA GLN A 76 67.91 98.66 -78.19
C GLN A 76 66.75 98.84 -77.21
N ALA A 77 65.65 99.49 -77.60
CA ALA A 77 64.41 99.57 -76.82
C ALA A 77 63.65 98.22 -76.77
N GLU A 78 63.81 97.40 -77.79
CA GLU A 78 63.29 96.03 -77.87
C GLU A 78 64.25 94.98 -77.26
N ALA A 79 65.43 95.40 -76.80
CA ALA A 79 66.40 94.48 -76.20
C ALA A 79 65.84 93.87 -74.91
N GLY A 80 65.65 92.55 -74.92
CA GLY A 80 65.01 91.81 -73.83
C GLY A 80 63.50 91.62 -73.99
N GLN A 81 62.87 92.27 -74.98
CA GLN A 81 61.50 91.92 -75.39
C GLN A 81 61.53 90.59 -76.16
N LYS A 82 60.62 89.68 -75.80
CA LYS A 82 60.44 88.39 -76.47
C LYS A 82 59.10 88.39 -77.17
N THR A 83 59.10 88.10 -78.47
CA THR A 83 57.88 88.02 -79.28
C THR A 83 57.70 86.59 -79.78
N GLY A 84 56.59 85.95 -79.38
CA GLY A 84 56.28 84.55 -79.69
C GLY A 84 56.31 83.63 -78.46
N GLU A 85 55.50 82.58 -78.48
CA GLU A 85 55.41 81.54 -77.45
C GLU A 85 55.93 80.21 -78.03
N LEU A 86 56.90 79.59 -77.36
CA LEU A 86 57.41 78.26 -77.71
C LEU A 86 56.92 77.26 -76.66
N THR A 87 55.96 76.41 -77.03
CA THR A 87 55.48 75.31 -76.18
C THR A 87 56.09 73.98 -76.63
N SER A 88 56.37 73.09 -75.69
CA SER A 88 56.86 71.73 -75.95
C SER A 88 55.95 70.71 -75.25
N PRO A 89 55.52 69.64 -75.94
CA PRO A 89 54.68 68.63 -75.31
C PRO A 89 55.48 67.83 -74.28
N VAL A 90 54.84 67.55 -73.13
CA VAL A 90 55.37 66.68 -72.08
C VAL A 90 54.42 65.49 -71.96
N THR A 91 54.98 64.28 -72.01
CA THR A 91 54.22 63.02 -71.94
C THR A 91 54.68 62.17 -70.75
N SER A 92 53.84 61.24 -70.28
CA SER A 92 54.17 60.32 -69.18
C SER A 92 53.73 58.89 -69.50
N THR A 93 54.71 58.01 -69.71
CA THR A 93 54.47 56.58 -69.89
C THR A 93 53.93 55.92 -68.63
N ASP A 94 54.24 56.47 -67.45
CA ASP A 94 53.75 55.95 -66.18
C ASP A 94 52.26 56.22 -65.99
N LEU A 95 51.80 57.39 -66.46
CA LEU A 95 50.38 57.73 -66.49
C LEU A 95 49.64 56.84 -67.49
N ASP A 96 50.18 56.65 -68.70
CA ASP A 96 49.59 55.78 -69.72
C ASP A 96 49.45 54.33 -69.23
N LYS A 97 50.46 53.84 -68.51
CA LYS A 97 50.45 52.52 -67.88
C LYS A 97 49.39 52.44 -66.77
N ALA A 98 49.36 53.42 -65.86
CA ALA A 98 48.37 53.46 -64.79
C ALA A 98 46.93 53.53 -65.33
N ILE A 99 46.70 54.29 -66.41
CA ILE A 99 45.41 54.37 -67.10
C ILE A 99 45.02 53.01 -67.68
N SER A 100 45.98 52.27 -68.25
CA SER A 100 45.73 50.94 -68.81
C SER A 100 45.38 49.94 -67.72
N GLU A 101 46.15 49.91 -66.62
CA GLU A 101 45.88 49.08 -65.44
C GLU A 101 44.52 49.42 -64.82
N ALA A 102 44.18 50.70 -64.74
CA ALA A 102 42.87 51.16 -64.26
C ALA A 102 41.73 50.64 -65.14
N LYS A 103 41.86 50.74 -66.47
CA LYS A 103 40.86 50.22 -67.41
C LYS A 103 40.71 48.70 -67.30
N ASP A 104 41.81 47.97 -67.14
CA ASP A 104 41.80 46.51 -66.96
C ASP A 104 41.12 46.10 -65.64
N ALA A 105 41.31 46.88 -64.57
CA ALA A 105 40.60 46.73 -63.30
C ALA A 105 39.13 47.18 -63.36
N GLY A 106 38.66 47.71 -64.50
CA GLY A 106 37.29 48.16 -64.72
C GLY A 106 37.00 49.59 -64.25
N VAL A 107 38.03 50.39 -63.96
CA VAL A 107 37.89 51.82 -63.68
C VAL A 107 37.56 52.56 -64.98
N THR A 108 36.53 53.39 -64.95
CA THR A 108 36.21 54.28 -66.07
C THR A 108 37.19 55.47 -66.06
N VAL A 109 38.00 55.59 -67.09
CA VAL A 109 38.94 56.71 -67.27
C VAL A 109 38.42 57.64 -68.36
N THR A 110 38.34 58.92 -68.05
CA THR A 110 37.98 59.99 -68.99
C THR A 110 39.17 60.89 -69.24
N GLU A 111 39.46 61.14 -70.51
CA GLU A 111 40.52 62.07 -70.92
C GLU A 111 39.89 63.41 -71.32
N GLU A 112 40.42 64.50 -70.80
CA GLU A 112 40.01 65.84 -71.22
C GLU A 112 40.85 66.28 -72.43
N SER A 113 40.19 66.70 -73.51
CA SER A 113 40.84 67.12 -74.76
C SER A 113 41.48 68.51 -74.70
N LYS A 114 41.49 69.15 -73.52
CA LYS A 114 42.04 70.50 -73.33
C LYS A 114 43.52 70.42 -72.95
N THR A 115 44.38 70.96 -73.80
CA THR A 115 45.81 71.11 -73.49
C THR A 115 46.00 72.09 -72.34
N VAL A 116 46.71 71.65 -71.29
CA VAL A 116 47.13 72.49 -70.17
C VAL A 116 48.58 72.93 -70.41
N VAL A 117 48.84 74.24 -70.31
CA VAL A 117 50.18 74.83 -70.50
C VAL A 117 50.74 75.21 -69.13
N TYR A 118 52.01 74.90 -68.91
CA TYR A 118 52.73 75.19 -67.67
C TYR A 118 53.92 76.12 -67.93
N GLU A 119 54.31 76.91 -66.93
CA GLU A 119 55.40 77.89 -67.05
C GLU A 119 56.77 77.22 -67.18
N ASN A 120 56.90 75.98 -66.69
CA ASN A 120 58.13 75.19 -66.72
C ASN A 120 57.85 73.68 -66.71
N LEU A 121 58.89 72.90 -67.01
CA LEU A 121 58.84 71.43 -67.08
C LEU A 121 58.48 70.78 -65.73
N ASP A 122 58.96 71.32 -64.62
CA ASP A 122 58.76 70.75 -63.28
C ASP A 122 57.27 70.74 -62.89
N GLN A 123 56.54 71.81 -63.22
CA GLN A 123 55.10 71.89 -62.98
C GLN A 123 54.32 70.85 -63.80
N ALA A 124 54.66 70.68 -65.09
CA ALA A 124 54.02 69.68 -65.95
C ALA A 124 54.28 68.25 -65.45
N GLN A 125 55.51 67.96 -65.03
CA GLN A 125 55.88 66.63 -64.51
C GLN A 125 55.21 66.34 -63.16
N ALA A 126 55.09 67.35 -62.30
CA ALA A 126 54.40 67.22 -61.02
C ALA A 126 52.90 66.94 -61.20
N ASP A 127 52.24 67.58 -62.17
CA ASP A 127 50.85 67.32 -62.49
C ASP A 127 50.63 65.90 -63.03
N LEU A 128 51.46 65.45 -64.00
CA LEU A 128 51.42 64.09 -64.53
C LEU A 128 51.63 63.04 -63.42
N THR A 129 52.54 63.30 -62.48
CA THR A 129 52.75 62.43 -61.31
C THR A 129 51.50 62.38 -60.43
N LYS A 130 50.89 63.52 -60.13
CA LYS A 130 49.66 63.60 -59.35
C LYS A 130 48.49 62.88 -60.02
N GLN A 131 48.32 63.03 -61.33
CA GLN A 131 47.31 62.29 -62.10
C GLN A 131 47.56 60.78 -62.01
N THR A 132 48.82 60.36 -62.11
CA THR A 132 49.22 58.95 -62.00
C THR A 132 48.83 58.38 -60.62
N ASP A 133 49.12 59.12 -59.54
CA ASP A 133 48.79 58.69 -58.18
C ASP A 133 47.27 58.58 -57.95
N VAL A 134 46.49 59.54 -58.46
CA VAL A 134 45.02 59.51 -58.37
C VAL A 134 44.45 58.30 -59.12
N VAL A 135 44.95 58.00 -60.32
CA VAL A 135 44.52 56.83 -61.10
C VAL A 135 44.86 55.52 -60.38
N LYS A 136 46.05 55.41 -59.79
CA LYS A 136 46.44 54.25 -58.98
C LYS A 136 45.54 54.08 -57.75
N GLU A 137 45.29 55.15 -57.00
CA GLU A 137 44.40 55.09 -55.82
C GLU A 137 42.98 54.65 -56.19
N ALA A 138 42.45 55.12 -57.32
CA ALA A 138 41.14 54.69 -57.82
C ALA A 138 41.15 53.20 -58.21
N THR A 139 42.23 52.73 -58.83
CA THR A 139 42.43 51.33 -59.22
C THR A 139 42.48 50.42 -58.00
N ASP A 140 43.29 50.76 -56.99
CA ASP A 140 43.39 50.00 -55.74
C ASP A 140 42.02 49.88 -55.03
N LYS A 141 41.25 50.96 -54.99
CA LYS A 141 39.89 50.96 -54.42
C LYS A 141 38.95 50.06 -55.23
N GLN A 142 39.05 50.06 -56.55
CA GLN A 142 38.20 49.24 -57.42
C GLN A 142 38.51 47.74 -57.24
N GLU A 143 39.78 47.37 -57.13
CA GLU A 143 40.19 45.98 -56.87
C GLU A 143 39.76 45.51 -55.47
N ALA A 144 39.94 46.36 -54.45
CA ALA A 144 39.49 46.08 -53.09
C ALA A 144 37.96 45.90 -53.03
N ASN A 145 37.20 46.77 -53.70
CA ASN A 145 35.74 46.65 -53.80
C ASN A 145 35.31 45.37 -54.51
N THR A 146 35.98 45.02 -55.61
CA THR A 146 35.71 43.79 -56.37
C THR A 146 35.92 42.56 -55.49
N THR A 147 37.02 42.53 -54.74
CA THR A 147 37.32 41.45 -53.78
C THR A 147 36.27 41.38 -52.67
N ALA A 148 35.91 42.52 -52.06
CA ALA A 148 34.91 42.58 -51.01
C ALA A 148 33.52 42.12 -51.48
N ILE A 149 33.10 42.50 -52.70
CA ILE A 149 31.84 42.07 -53.30
C ILE A 149 31.85 40.56 -53.54
N LYS A 150 32.96 40.01 -54.05
CA LYS A 150 33.10 38.57 -54.26
C LYS A 150 32.98 37.82 -52.93
N GLU A 151 33.72 38.23 -51.90
CA GLU A 151 33.64 37.61 -50.57
C GLU A 151 32.24 37.70 -49.95
N ALA A 152 31.56 38.84 -50.09
CA ALA A 152 30.20 39.01 -49.60
C ALA A 152 29.21 38.08 -50.34
N THR A 153 29.40 37.92 -51.65
CA THR A 153 28.58 37.01 -52.48
C THR A 153 28.80 35.55 -52.07
N ASP A 154 30.06 35.15 -51.88
CA ASP A 154 30.42 33.80 -51.44
C ASP A 154 29.86 33.50 -50.04
N LYS A 155 29.94 34.46 -49.11
CA LYS A 155 29.35 34.36 -47.76
C LYS A 155 27.82 34.25 -47.79
N ASN A 156 27.15 35.01 -48.65
CA ASN A 156 25.69 34.92 -48.80
C ASN A 156 25.27 33.54 -49.33
N ALA A 157 25.99 33.01 -50.32
CA ALA A 157 25.73 31.67 -50.84
C ALA A 157 25.95 30.57 -49.78
N GLU A 158 26.94 30.74 -48.89
CA GLU A 158 27.16 29.88 -47.73
C GLU A 158 25.98 29.92 -46.75
N ILE A 159 25.54 31.12 -46.38
CA ILE A 159 24.41 31.33 -45.47
C ILE A 159 23.13 30.69 -46.03
N ASP A 160 22.86 30.85 -47.32
CA ASP A 160 21.68 30.26 -47.96
C ASP A 160 21.72 28.72 -47.88
N ARG A 161 22.89 28.12 -48.05
CA ARG A 161 23.06 26.66 -47.94
C ARG A 161 22.85 26.20 -46.50
N GLN A 162 23.43 26.91 -45.53
CA GLN A 162 23.26 26.60 -44.10
C GLN A 162 21.80 26.73 -43.66
N ASN A 163 21.11 27.79 -44.09
CA ASN A 163 19.68 27.99 -43.81
C ASN A 163 18.83 26.85 -44.38
N LYS A 164 19.13 26.38 -45.59
CA LYS A 164 18.44 25.24 -46.19
C LYS A 164 18.65 23.97 -45.36
N THR A 165 19.91 23.65 -45.02
CA THR A 165 20.23 22.48 -44.19
C THR A 165 19.57 22.55 -42.81
N GLU A 166 19.57 23.71 -42.16
CA GLU A 166 18.93 23.86 -40.85
C GLU A 166 17.40 23.73 -40.93
N THR A 167 16.78 24.23 -42.01
CA THR A 167 15.35 24.06 -42.25
C THR A 167 14.98 22.58 -42.36
N GLU A 168 15.76 21.79 -43.12
CA GLU A 168 15.58 20.35 -43.26
C GLU A 168 15.80 19.63 -41.91
N ARG A 169 16.84 20.00 -41.16
CA ARG A 169 17.14 19.44 -39.84
C ARG A 169 16.01 19.68 -38.84
N VAL A 170 15.47 20.90 -38.79
CA VAL A 170 14.37 21.26 -37.89
C VAL A 170 13.09 20.54 -38.29
N ALA A 171 12.80 20.41 -39.58
CA ALA A 171 11.63 19.67 -40.05
C ALA A 171 11.70 18.19 -39.62
N GLU A 172 12.84 17.54 -39.80
CA GLU A 172 13.04 16.14 -39.40
C GLU A 172 12.99 15.97 -37.87
N TYR A 173 13.61 16.88 -37.13
CA TYR A 173 13.57 16.87 -35.66
C TYR A 173 12.14 17.02 -35.14
N ASN A 174 11.36 17.95 -35.70
CA ASN A 174 9.96 18.17 -35.30
C ASN A 174 9.09 16.97 -35.66
N LYS A 175 9.27 16.38 -36.85
CA LYS A 175 8.56 15.17 -37.25
C LYS A 175 8.84 14.01 -36.29
N THR A 176 10.11 13.74 -36.02
CA THR A 176 10.54 12.68 -35.09
C THR A 176 10.01 12.93 -33.67
N GLY A 177 10.07 14.18 -33.20
CA GLY A 177 9.56 14.56 -31.88
C GLY A 177 8.05 14.36 -31.76
N GLN A 178 7.29 14.73 -32.80
CA GLN A 178 5.84 14.54 -32.85
C GLN A 178 5.47 13.05 -32.83
N GLU A 179 6.11 12.24 -33.68
CA GLU A 179 5.89 10.78 -33.72
C GLU A 179 6.18 10.13 -32.36
N ALA A 180 7.25 10.56 -31.67
CA ALA A 180 7.59 10.05 -30.34
C ALA A 180 6.56 10.43 -29.26
N VAL A 181 6.03 11.66 -29.30
CA VAL A 181 4.97 12.13 -28.39
C VAL A 181 3.68 11.36 -28.63
N ASP A 182 3.28 11.18 -29.89
CA ASP A 182 2.06 10.45 -30.25
C ASP A 182 2.16 8.97 -29.85
N ALA A 183 3.32 8.33 -30.08
CA ALA A 183 3.57 6.96 -29.64
C ALA A 183 3.48 6.83 -28.10
N ARG A 184 4.09 7.78 -27.36
CA ARG A 184 4.04 7.78 -25.89
C ARG A 184 2.61 8.00 -25.37
N ASN A 185 1.85 8.90 -25.99
CA ASN A 185 0.47 9.16 -25.60
C ASN A 185 -0.42 7.95 -25.86
N LYS A 186 -0.27 7.31 -27.01
CA LYS A 186 -0.98 6.07 -27.35
C LYS A 186 -0.67 4.96 -26.35
N ALA A 187 0.61 4.69 -26.08
CA ALA A 187 1.02 3.68 -25.11
C ALA A 187 0.53 3.99 -23.69
N GLY A 188 0.55 5.28 -23.29
CA GLY A 188 0.02 5.73 -22.01
C GLY A 188 -1.47 5.49 -21.87
N GLN A 189 -2.24 5.78 -22.92
CA GLN A 189 -3.68 5.54 -22.97
C GLN A 189 -4.00 4.04 -22.88
N GLU A 190 -3.34 3.21 -23.69
CA GLU A 190 -3.51 1.75 -23.66
C GLU A 190 -3.20 1.15 -22.27
N ALA A 191 -2.15 1.65 -21.59
CA ALA A 191 -1.81 1.20 -20.25
C ALA A 191 -2.87 1.59 -19.20
N VAL A 192 -3.45 2.79 -19.31
CA VAL A 192 -4.54 3.24 -18.42
C VAL A 192 -5.80 2.41 -18.66
N ASP A 193 -6.16 2.18 -19.92
CA ASP A 193 -7.35 1.39 -20.27
C ASP A 193 -7.20 -0.07 -19.80
N ALA A 194 -6.03 -0.67 -19.96
CA ALA A 194 -5.73 -2.00 -19.44
C ALA A 194 -5.84 -2.07 -17.90
N ARG A 195 -5.29 -1.07 -17.19
CA ARG A 195 -5.36 -1.00 -15.72
C ARG A 195 -6.81 -0.83 -15.26
N ASN A 196 -7.59 -0.02 -15.95
CA ASN A 196 -9.01 0.19 -15.64
C ASN A 196 -9.82 -1.08 -15.87
N ALA A 197 -9.61 -1.77 -16.99
CA ALA A 197 -10.26 -3.05 -17.27
C ALA A 197 -9.93 -4.11 -16.20
N GLN A 198 -8.66 -4.22 -15.79
CA GLN A 198 -8.25 -5.11 -14.70
C GLN A 198 -8.92 -4.74 -13.36
N ALA A 199 -9.02 -3.44 -13.04
CA ALA A 199 -9.65 -2.99 -11.81
C ALA A 199 -11.16 -3.29 -11.77
N VAL A 200 -11.84 -3.18 -12.92
CA VAL A 200 -13.26 -3.55 -13.06
C VAL A 200 -13.42 -5.06 -12.87
N ALA A 201 -12.67 -5.88 -13.62
CA ALA A 201 -12.74 -7.34 -13.51
C ALA A 201 -12.44 -7.83 -12.08
N LYS A 202 -11.47 -7.20 -11.40
CA LYS A 202 -11.17 -7.51 -10.00
C LYS A 202 -12.34 -7.19 -9.07
N ARG A 203 -12.99 -6.03 -9.24
CA ARG A 203 -14.15 -5.65 -8.43
C ARG A 203 -15.33 -6.58 -8.64
N GLU A 204 -15.61 -6.95 -9.90
CA GLU A 204 -16.70 -7.88 -10.24
C GLU A 204 -16.44 -9.24 -9.60
N SER A 205 -15.24 -9.79 -9.72
CA SER A 205 -14.86 -11.06 -9.10
C SER A 205 -14.91 -11.00 -7.56
N GLU A 206 -14.45 -9.91 -6.94
CA GLU A 206 -14.55 -9.72 -5.49
C GLU A 206 -16.02 -9.61 -5.03
N ALA A 207 -16.87 -8.95 -5.79
CA ALA A 207 -18.30 -8.84 -5.50
C ALA A 207 -18.99 -10.21 -5.55
N GLU A 208 -18.75 -10.99 -6.61
CA GLU A 208 -19.28 -12.36 -6.74
C GLU A 208 -18.79 -13.27 -5.59
N ALA A 209 -17.52 -13.18 -5.22
CA ALA A 209 -16.96 -13.96 -4.12
C ALA A 209 -17.59 -13.61 -2.76
N VAL A 210 -17.85 -12.31 -2.51
CA VAL A 210 -18.53 -11.85 -1.31
C VAL A 210 -19.98 -12.34 -1.28
N GLU A 211 -20.70 -12.25 -2.40
CA GLU A 211 -22.08 -12.74 -2.49
C GLU A 211 -22.15 -14.26 -2.24
N ALA A 212 -21.27 -15.03 -2.86
CA ALA A 212 -21.17 -16.47 -2.65
C ALA A 212 -20.87 -16.82 -1.19
N ARG A 213 -19.92 -16.10 -0.55
CA ARG A 213 -19.58 -16.30 0.87
C ARG A 213 -20.75 -15.96 1.78
N ASN A 214 -21.48 -14.88 1.50
CA ASN A 214 -22.64 -14.48 2.29
C ASN A 214 -23.76 -15.51 2.18
N LYS A 215 -24.04 -16.00 0.97
CA LYS A 215 -25.02 -17.07 0.75
C LYS A 215 -24.64 -18.35 1.49
N ALA A 216 -23.40 -18.81 1.34
CA ALA A 216 -22.91 -20.00 2.05
C ALA A 216 -22.94 -19.82 3.57
N GLY A 217 -22.59 -18.62 4.06
CA GLY A 217 -22.66 -18.28 5.49
C GLY A 217 -24.09 -18.33 6.03
N GLN A 218 -25.05 -17.79 5.28
CA GLN A 218 -26.47 -17.82 5.63
C GLN A 218 -27.00 -19.25 5.68
N GLU A 219 -26.73 -20.05 4.64
CA GLU A 219 -27.13 -21.47 4.58
C GLU A 219 -26.56 -22.28 5.77
N ALA A 220 -25.30 -22.03 6.16
CA ALA A 220 -24.68 -22.69 7.30
C ALA A 220 -25.33 -22.30 8.63
N VAL A 221 -25.67 -21.02 8.82
CA VAL A 221 -26.37 -20.55 10.02
C VAL A 221 -27.76 -21.16 10.11
N ASP A 222 -28.50 -21.17 9.00
CA ASP A 222 -29.86 -21.73 8.94
C ASP A 222 -29.84 -23.25 9.22
N ALA A 223 -28.88 -23.97 8.65
CA ALA A 223 -28.68 -25.39 8.92
C ALA A 223 -28.37 -25.66 10.41
N ARG A 224 -27.49 -24.84 11.01
CA ARG A 224 -27.14 -24.95 12.44
C ARG A 224 -28.34 -24.65 13.33
N ASN A 225 -29.12 -23.62 13.02
CA ASN A 225 -30.32 -23.25 13.78
C ASN A 225 -31.37 -24.36 13.71
N LYS A 226 -31.63 -24.90 12.51
CA LYS A 226 -32.56 -26.02 12.32
C LYS A 226 -32.11 -27.27 13.08
N SER A 227 -30.83 -27.61 13.02
CA SER A 227 -30.27 -28.74 13.77
C SER A 227 -30.35 -28.53 15.28
N GLY A 228 -30.04 -27.32 15.76
CA GLY A 228 -30.11 -26.97 17.18
C GLY A 228 -31.53 -27.02 17.74
N GLN A 229 -32.51 -26.53 16.98
CA GLN A 229 -33.93 -26.66 17.32
C GLN A 229 -34.35 -28.14 17.37
N ALA A 230 -34.05 -28.93 16.34
CA ALA A 230 -34.41 -30.35 16.31
C ALA A 230 -33.81 -31.15 17.48
N MET A 231 -32.56 -30.85 17.87
CA MET A 231 -31.93 -31.48 19.03
C MET A 231 -32.62 -31.08 20.33
N THR A 232 -32.95 -29.79 20.48
CA THR A 232 -33.64 -29.26 21.66
C THR A 232 -35.03 -29.88 21.80
N ASP A 233 -35.78 -29.98 20.71
CA ASP A 233 -37.11 -30.60 20.69
C ASP A 233 -37.04 -32.09 21.06
N THR A 234 -36.01 -32.79 20.56
CA THR A 234 -35.77 -34.20 20.89
C THR A 234 -35.45 -34.39 22.37
N LEU A 235 -34.57 -33.55 22.93
CA LEU A 235 -34.22 -33.60 24.35
C LEU A 235 -35.40 -33.27 25.24
N ASN A 236 -36.15 -32.20 24.92
CA ASN A 236 -37.33 -31.81 25.69
C ASN A 236 -38.39 -32.92 25.69
N LYS A 237 -38.63 -33.56 24.53
CA LYS A 237 -39.55 -34.68 24.45
C LYS A 237 -39.09 -35.88 25.29
N ALA A 238 -37.81 -36.24 25.22
CA ALA A 238 -37.26 -37.34 26.01
C ALA A 238 -37.33 -37.06 27.53
N GLU A 239 -37.08 -35.81 27.93
CA GLU A 239 -37.16 -35.39 29.34
C GLU A 239 -38.61 -35.41 29.83
N GLN A 240 -39.56 -34.97 29.01
CA GLN A 240 -40.99 -35.06 29.31
C GLN A 240 -41.43 -36.51 29.50
N GLU A 241 -41.06 -37.41 28.58
CA GLU A 241 -41.37 -38.84 28.69
C GLU A 241 -40.76 -39.47 29.95
N ARG A 242 -39.55 -39.05 30.36
CA ARG A 242 -38.91 -39.49 31.60
C ARG A 242 -39.64 -38.99 32.84
N ALA A 243 -40.00 -37.71 32.87
CA ALA A 243 -40.75 -37.12 33.97
C ALA A 243 -42.12 -37.80 34.12
N ASP A 244 -42.81 -38.07 33.01
CA ASP A 244 -44.09 -38.77 33.00
C ASP A 244 -43.96 -40.20 33.55
N LEU A 245 -42.91 -40.94 33.15
CA LEU A 245 -42.63 -42.29 33.66
C LEU A 245 -42.30 -42.28 35.15
N GLU A 246 -41.48 -41.34 35.62
CA GLU A 246 -41.10 -41.22 37.02
C GLU A 246 -42.30 -40.83 37.89
N ASN A 247 -43.13 -39.89 37.44
CA ASN A 247 -44.38 -39.53 38.10
C ASN A 247 -45.33 -40.71 38.21
N ALA A 248 -45.48 -41.51 37.14
CA ALA A 248 -46.29 -42.72 37.16
C ALA A 248 -45.75 -43.76 38.15
N ARG A 249 -44.42 -43.96 38.20
CA ARG A 249 -43.77 -44.86 39.17
C ARG A 249 -44.00 -44.41 40.61
N LEU A 250 -43.74 -43.13 40.89
CA LEU A 250 -43.91 -42.57 42.24
C LEU A 250 -45.37 -42.65 42.70
N LYS A 251 -46.32 -42.42 41.81
CA LYS A 251 -47.74 -42.58 42.12
C LYS A 251 -48.10 -44.03 42.47
N ALA A 252 -47.61 -44.99 41.69
CA ALA A 252 -47.84 -46.41 41.97
C ALA A 252 -47.19 -46.85 43.29
N GLU A 253 -45.98 -46.39 43.58
CA GLU A 253 -45.30 -46.65 44.87
C GLU A 253 -46.05 -46.05 46.05
N TYR A 254 -46.54 -44.82 45.90
CA TYR A 254 -47.36 -44.17 46.92
C TYR A 254 -48.67 -44.93 47.19
N GLU A 255 -49.38 -45.35 46.15
CA GLU A 255 -50.61 -46.15 46.27
C GLU A 255 -50.33 -47.52 46.93
N ALA A 256 -49.22 -48.17 46.59
CA ALA A 256 -48.80 -49.42 47.21
C ALA A 256 -48.47 -49.25 48.71
N GLU A 257 -47.82 -48.14 49.08
CA GLU A 257 -47.51 -47.86 50.48
C GLU A 257 -48.76 -47.53 51.29
N LEU A 258 -49.73 -46.82 50.71
CA LEU A 258 -51.05 -46.61 51.32
C LEU A 258 -51.78 -47.93 51.59
N ALA A 259 -51.69 -48.91 50.68
CA ALA A 259 -52.28 -50.23 50.90
C ALA A 259 -51.64 -50.96 52.09
N LYS A 260 -50.31 -50.91 52.23
CA LYS A 260 -49.62 -51.48 53.40
C LYS A 260 -50.06 -50.83 54.71
N ILE A 261 -50.25 -49.50 54.71
CA ILE A 261 -50.73 -48.78 55.89
C ILE A 261 -52.14 -49.26 56.27
N ALA A 262 -53.04 -49.44 55.30
CA ALA A 262 -54.38 -49.97 55.53
C ALA A 262 -54.37 -51.41 56.10
N ASP A 263 -53.46 -52.27 55.62
CA ASP A 263 -53.27 -53.62 56.14
C ASP A 263 -52.80 -53.59 57.61
N VAL A 264 -51.86 -52.70 57.95
CA VAL A 264 -51.37 -52.52 59.32
C VAL A 264 -52.47 -52.00 60.24
N GLU A 265 -53.30 -51.05 59.79
CA GLU A 265 -54.46 -50.57 60.55
C GLU A 265 -55.48 -51.68 60.81
N THR A 266 -55.75 -52.51 59.80
CA THR A 266 -56.61 -53.68 59.93
C THR A 266 -56.04 -54.67 60.95
N TYR A 267 -54.76 -55.02 60.83
CA TYR A 267 -54.08 -55.91 61.77
C TYR A 267 -54.14 -55.38 63.21
N ASN A 268 -53.87 -54.10 63.41
CA ASN A 268 -53.93 -53.45 64.72
C ASN A 268 -55.34 -53.48 65.32
N THR A 269 -56.37 -53.32 64.49
CA THR A 269 -57.77 -53.42 64.93
C THR A 269 -58.09 -54.85 65.40
N GLU A 270 -57.68 -55.87 64.65
CA GLU A 270 -57.88 -57.28 65.03
C GLU A 270 -57.07 -57.67 66.28
N VAL A 271 -55.86 -57.14 66.45
CA VAL A 271 -55.08 -57.34 67.68
C VAL A 271 -55.79 -56.71 68.88
N ARG A 272 -56.31 -55.47 68.76
CA ARG A 272 -57.07 -54.82 69.83
C ARG A 272 -58.31 -55.62 70.19
N LYS A 273 -59.04 -56.14 69.20
CA LYS A 273 -60.21 -57.00 69.39
C LYS A 273 -59.85 -58.30 70.13
N ARG A 274 -58.86 -59.05 69.66
CA ARG A 274 -58.40 -60.28 70.33
C ARG A 274 -57.92 -60.03 71.75
N ASN A 275 -57.22 -58.93 71.99
CA ASN A 275 -56.78 -58.56 73.33
C ASN A 275 -57.99 -58.25 74.24
N ALA A 276 -58.98 -57.51 73.75
CA ALA A 276 -60.20 -57.23 74.51
C ALA A 276 -61.01 -58.50 74.81
N GLU A 277 -61.15 -59.40 73.83
CA GLU A 277 -61.81 -60.70 74.01
C GLU A 277 -61.05 -61.60 75.01
N ALA A 278 -59.72 -61.64 74.93
CA ALA A 278 -58.89 -62.40 75.86
C ALA A 278 -59.00 -61.86 77.30
N ILE A 279 -59.01 -60.53 77.47
CA ILE A 279 -59.23 -59.89 78.77
C ILE A 279 -60.63 -60.26 79.29
N ALA A 280 -61.68 -60.08 78.48
CA ALA A 280 -63.05 -60.39 78.88
C ALA A 280 -63.23 -61.88 79.25
N LYS A 281 -62.61 -62.78 78.49
CA LYS A 281 -62.62 -64.22 78.78
C LYS A 281 -61.88 -64.52 80.09
N ALA A 282 -60.70 -63.94 80.30
CA ALA A 282 -59.97 -64.11 81.55
C ALA A 282 -60.74 -63.57 82.76
N GLU A 283 -61.40 -62.42 82.63
CA GLU A 283 -62.27 -61.85 83.67
C GLU A 283 -63.47 -62.76 83.95
N ALA A 284 -64.12 -63.29 82.91
CA ALA A 284 -65.25 -64.22 83.05
C ALA A 284 -64.83 -65.55 83.69
N ASP A 285 -63.71 -66.14 83.26
CA ASP A 285 -63.18 -67.38 83.83
C ASP A 285 -62.77 -67.18 85.29
N ASN A 286 -62.12 -66.05 85.63
CA ASN A 286 -61.79 -65.71 87.00
C ASN A 286 -63.05 -65.53 87.87
N ALA A 287 -64.08 -64.86 87.35
CA ALA A 287 -65.36 -64.70 88.03
C ALA A 287 -66.06 -66.05 88.26
N ARG A 288 -66.07 -66.93 87.24
CA ARG A 288 -66.61 -68.30 87.33
C ARG A 288 -65.87 -69.13 88.36
N LEU A 289 -64.54 -69.19 88.29
CA LEU A 289 -63.72 -69.94 89.24
C LEU A 289 -63.90 -69.44 90.67
N LYS A 290 -64.01 -68.12 90.85
CA LYS A 290 -64.30 -67.53 92.16
C LYS A 290 -65.69 -67.92 92.67
N ALA A 291 -66.70 -67.92 91.81
CA ALA A 291 -68.06 -68.36 92.17
C ALA A 291 -68.11 -69.86 92.50
N GLU A 292 -67.48 -70.72 91.70
CA GLU A 292 -67.36 -72.16 91.96
C GLU A 292 -66.62 -72.44 93.26
N TYR A 293 -65.54 -71.69 93.53
CA TYR A 293 -64.81 -71.78 94.78
C TYR A 293 -65.69 -71.45 95.99
N GLU A 294 -66.43 -70.33 95.96
CA GLU A 294 -67.33 -69.95 97.05
C GLU A 294 -68.50 -70.91 97.21
N ALA A 295 -69.08 -71.42 96.11
CA ALA A 295 -70.14 -72.43 96.16
C ALA A 295 -69.65 -73.74 96.81
N LYS A 296 -68.46 -74.22 96.40
CA LYS A 296 -67.87 -75.43 96.95
C LYS A 296 -67.45 -75.26 98.40
N LYS A 297 -66.97 -74.08 98.77
CA LYS A 297 -66.73 -73.71 100.16
C LYS A 297 -68.00 -73.79 101.00
N ALA A 298 -69.12 -73.23 100.53
CA ALA A 298 -70.41 -73.30 101.22
C ALA A 298 -70.93 -74.74 101.35
N GLU A 299 -70.82 -75.56 100.29
CA GLU A 299 -71.19 -76.98 100.30
C GLU A 299 -70.39 -77.77 101.35
N MET A 300 -69.05 -77.60 101.33
CA MET A 300 -68.16 -78.28 102.28
C MET A 300 -68.45 -77.84 103.72
N GLN A 301 -68.67 -76.54 103.96
CA GLN A 301 -69.04 -76.04 105.28
C GLN A 301 -70.37 -76.66 105.76
N ALA A 302 -71.40 -76.74 104.91
CA ALA A 302 -72.69 -77.33 105.25
C ALA A 302 -72.65 -78.85 105.53
N ASN A 303 -71.62 -79.55 105.06
CA ASN A 303 -71.42 -80.98 105.26
C ASN A 303 -70.33 -81.33 106.28
N THR A 304 -69.73 -80.34 106.94
CA THR A 304 -68.69 -80.54 107.95
C THR A 304 -69.20 -81.44 109.09
N GLY A 305 -68.44 -82.47 109.44
CA GLY A 305 -68.82 -83.43 110.49
C GLY A 305 -69.83 -84.51 110.09
N LYS A 306 -70.24 -84.58 108.81
CA LYS A 306 -71.00 -85.71 108.25
C LYS A 306 -70.05 -86.83 107.79
N ASP A 307 -70.55 -88.07 107.79
CA ASP A 307 -69.76 -89.23 107.34
C ASP A 307 -69.27 -89.05 105.90
N GLY A 308 -67.97 -89.30 105.66
CA GLY A 308 -67.28 -89.03 104.39
C GLY A 308 -66.79 -87.58 104.18
N PHE A 309 -67.09 -86.63 105.09
CA PHE A 309 -66.59 -85.25 105.06
C PHE A 309 -65.62 -84.96 106.22
N LEU A 310 -64.71 -84.00 106.04
CA LEU A 310 -63.77 -83.59 107.09
C LEU A 310 -64.50 -82.93 108.28
N SER A 311 -63.94 -83.07 109.48
CA SER A 311 -64.49 -82.49 110.72
C SER A 311 -64.32 -80.97 110.82
N GLU A 312 -63.47 -80.39 109.97
CA GLU A 312 -63.28 -78.94 109.82
C GLU A 312 -63.15 -78.58 108.34
N PHE A 313 -63.61 -77.38 107.97
CA PHE A 313 -63.42 -76.87 106.62
C PHE A 313 -61.95 -76.50 106.38
N VAL A 314 -61.30 -77.18 105.44
CA VAL A 314 -59.94 -76.90 104.99
C VAL A 314 -59.89 -76.86 103.47
N VAL A 315 -59.02 -76.00 102.92
CA VAL A 315 -58.80 -75.90 101.47
C VAL A 315 -57.56 -76.69 101.10
N GLN A 316 -57.67 -77.56 100.08
CA GLN A 316 -56.52 -78.28 99.54
C GLN A 316 -55.63 -77.34 98.73
N HIS A 317 -54.57 -76.84 99.35
CA HIS A 317 -53.57 -76.00 98.68
C HIS A 317 -52.58 -76.84 97.86
N LEU A 318 -52.36 -78.10 98.23
CA LEU A 318 -51.46 -79.02 97.54
C LEU A 318 -52.27 -80.03 96.72
N ILE A 319 -52.25 -79.92 95.39
CA ILE A 319 -52.84 -80.91 94.48
C ILE A 319 -51.78 -81.95 94.10
N PHE A 320 -51.55 -82.91 94.99
CA PHE A 320 -50.67 -84.05 94.76
C PHE A 320 -51.52 -85.33 94.74
N LYS A 321 -52.00 -85.71 93.55
CA LYS A 321 -52.94 -86.83 93.38
C LYS A 321 -52.38 -87.99 92.56
N SER A 322 -51.56 -87.71 91.56
CA SER A 322 -50.95 -88.73 90.69
C SER A 322 -49.74 -88.12 90.01
N GLU A 323 -48.62 -88.82 90.07
CA GLU A 323 -47.38 -88.51 89.35
C GLU A 323 -46.95 -89.77 88.56
N PRO A 324 -47.66 -90.12 87.47
CA PRO A 324 -47.38 -91.34 86.72
C PRO A 324 -46.01 -91.32 86.04
N ASP A 325 -45.45 -90.12 85.84
CA ASP A 325 -44.12 -89.90 85.25
C ASP A 325 -43.01 -89.77 86.31
N ALA A 326 -43.32 -90.01 87.59
CA ALA A 326 -42.31 -90.00 88.64
C ALA A 326 -41.29 -91.14 88.44
N SER A 327 -40.02 -90.84 88.67
CA SER A 327 -38.92 -91.79 88.51
C SER A 327 -38.22 -92.05 89.84
N TYR A 328 -37.70 -93.27 90.01
CA TYR A 328 -36.81 -93.61 91.11
C TYR A 328 -35.51 -94.22 90.58
N ILE A 329 -34.40 -93.94 91.23
CA ILE A 329 -33.09 -94.51 90.91
C ILE A 329 -32.64 -95.35 92.10
N SER A 330 -32.42 -96.65 91.86
CA SER A 330 -31.83 -97.59 92.82
C SER A 330 -30.31 -97.60 92.65
N SER A 331 -29.56 -97.67 93.76
CA SER A 331 -28.10 -97.82 93.76
C SER A 331 -27.61 -99.22 93.33
N VAL A 332 -28.54 -100.14 93.05
CA VAL A 332 -28.27 -101.50 92.59
C VAL A 332 -28.98 -101.67 91.25
N GLU A 333 -28.26 -102.20 90.25
CA GLU A 333 -28.82 -102.48 88.92
C GLU A 333 -29.85 -103.61 88.96
N VAL A 334 -30.83 -103.52 88.07
CA VAL A 334 -31.85 -104.56 87.91
C VAL A 334 -31.17 -105.87 87.53
N ALA A 335 -31.46 -106.93 88.27
CA ALA A 335 -30.91 -108.26 87.99
C ALA A 335 -31.41 -108.77 86.65
N THR A 336 -30.49 -109.35 85.87
CA THR A 336 -30.84 -109.97 84.59
C THR A 336 -31.55 -111.30 84.82
N ASP A 337 -32.44 -111.71 83.89
CA ASP A 337 -33.16 -112.99 83.98
C ASP A 337 -32.20 -114.19 84.13
N SER A 338 -30.99 -114.11 83.57
CA SER A 338 -29.94 -115.13 83.71
C SER A 338 -29.35 -115.20 85.13
N GLU A 339 -29.12 -114.06 85.77
CA GLU A 339 -28.63 -114.02 87.16
C GLU A 339 -29.69 -114.54 88.12
N ILE A 340 -30.95 -114.19 87.87
CA ILE A 340 -32.08 -114.69 88.65
C ILE A 340 -32.18 -116.21 88.49
N ALA A 341 -32.18 -116.73 87.25
CA ALA A 341 -32.25 -118.17 86.96
C ALA A 341 -31.18 -119.00 87.70
N THR A 342 -29.97 -118.46 87.83
CA THR A 342 -28.86 -119.12 88.54
C THR A 342 -29.14 -119.26 90.04
N ILE A 343 -29.83 -118.29 90.65
CA ILE A 343 -30.17 -118.31 92.09
C ILE A 343 -31.38 -119.19 92.36
N VAL A 344 -32.43 -119.12 91.52
CA VAL A 344 -33.66 -119.90 91.75
C VAL A 344 -33.51 -121.39 91.46
N ASN A 345 -32.43 -121.82 90.80
CA ASN A 345 -31.98 -123.21 90.66
C ASN A 345 -33.14 -124.18 90.30
N GLY A 346 -33.94 -123.81 89.29
CA GLY A 346 -35.10 -124.58 88.81
C GLY A 346 -36.46 -124.21 89.43
N ARG A 347 -36.56 -123.19 90.28
CA ARG A 347 -37.84 -122.60 90.73
C ARG A 347 -38.32 -121.50 89.77
N TYR A 348 -39.65 -121.39 89.60
CA TYR A 348 -40.29 -120.40 88.72
C TYR A 348 -40.00 -118.96 89.17
N ILE A 349 -39.51 -118.13 88.24
CA ILE A 349 -39.03 -116.75 88.45
C ILE A 349 -40.18 -115.81 88.86
N ASP A 350 -41.41 -116.09 88.43
CA ASP A 350 -42.60 -115.27 88.68
C ASP A 350 -42.93 -115.06 90.17
N GLN A 351 -42.39 -115.89 91.07
CA GLN A 351 -42.58 -115.70 92.51
C GLN A 351 -41.82 -114.49 93.10
N PHE A 352 -40.89 -113.90 92.34
CA PHE A 352 -40.06 -112.77 92.80
C PHE A 352 -40.38 -111.45 92.11
N ARG A 353 -41.30 -111.45 91.14
CA ARG A 353 -41.79 -110.23 90.49
C ARG A 353 -42.97 -109.69 91.29
N ASP A 354 -43.19 -108.38 91.24
CA ASP A 354 -44.33 -107.75 91.93
C ASP A 354 -45.67 -108.22 91.36
N ASP A 355 -46.77 -107.82 91.99
CA ASP A 355 -48.15 -108.22 91.64
C ASP A 355 -48.55 -107.85 90.19
N SER A 356 -47.74 -107.06 89.47
CA SER A 356 -47.93 -106.71 88.06
C SER A 356 -47.15 -107.60 87.08
N GLY A 357 -46.32 -108.51 87.59
CA GLY A 357 -45.53 -109.48 86.82
C GLY A 357 -44.37 -108.87 86.01
N ASN A 358 -44.16 -107.56 86.08
CA ASN A 358 -43.19 -106.81 85.28
C ASN A 358 -42.26 -105.91 86.13
N GLY A 359 -42.34 -105.96 87.46
CA GLY A 359 -41.44 -105.20 88.33
C GLY A 359 -39.98 -105.63 88.20
N PRO A 360 -39.03 -104.67 88.20
CA PRO A 360 -37.60 -104.99 88.19
C PRO A 360 -37.20 -105.72 89.47
N VAL A 361 -36.53 -106.87 89.31
CA VAL A 361 -36.01 -107.67 90.43
C VAL A 361 -34.57 -107.28 90.67
N TYR A 362 -34.16 -107.10 91.91
CA TYR A 362 -32.79 -106.78 92.29
C TYR A 362 -32.20 -107.92 93.11
N ILE A 363 -31.00 -108.37 92.78
CA ILE A 363 -30.27 -109.40 93.55
C ILE A 363 -29.36 -108.68 94.53
N LEU A 364 -29.53 -108.97 95.82
CA LEU A 364 -28.69 -108.41 96.87
C LEU A 364 -27.78 -109.47 97.47
N LYS A 365 -26.48 -109.16 97.50
CA LYS A 365 -25.52 -109.97 98.25
C LYS A 365 -25.61 -109.59 99.72
N LYS A 366 -25.62 -110.62 100.58
CA LYS A 366 -25.69 -110.43 102.03
C LYS A 366 -24.53 -109.53 102.50
N GLY A 367 -24.85 -108.35 103.02
CA GLY A 367 -23.89 -107.35 103.51
C GLY A 367 -23.80 -106.06 102.67
N GLU A 368 -24.53 -105.96 101.56
CA GLU A 368 -24.51 -104.79 100.66
C GLU A 368 -25.72 -103.86 100.91
N PRO A 369 -25.53 -102.54 101.14
CA PRO A 369 -26.63 -101.59 101.33
C PRO A 369 -27.25 -101.14 100.00
N ILE A 370 -28.60 -101.01 99.97
CA ILE A 370 -29.33 -100.31 98.90
C ILE A 370 -29.60 -98.86 99.34
N SER A 371 -29.50 -97.91 98.40
CA SER A 371 -30.12 -96.59 98.48
C SER A 371 -31.08 -96.38 97.30
N VAL A 372 -32.27 -95.83 97.56
CA VAL A 372 -33.25 -95.46 96.53
C VAL A 372 -33.52 -93.96 96.63
N THR A 373 -33.41 -93.24 95.51
CA THR A 373 -33.72 -91.81 95.43
C THR A 373 -34.97 -91.59 94.57
N TYR A 374 -35.93 -90.81 95.09
CA TYR A 374 -37.16 -90.44 94.39
C TYR A 374 -37.00 -89.08 93.70
N THR A 375 -37.41 -88.98 92.44
CA THR A 375 -37.49 -87.74 91.66
C THR A 375 -38.89 -87.61 91.09
N GLY A 376 -39.65 -86.64 91.60
CA GLY A 376 -40.99 -86.26 91.12
C GLY A 376 -40.95 -85.06 90.19
#